data_AF-A0A845GAY5-F1
#
_entry.id   AF-A0A845GAY5-F1
#
_cell.length_a   1.000
_cell.length_b   1.000
_cell.length_c   1.000
_cell.angle_alpha   90.00
_cell.angle_beta   90.00
_cell.angle_gamma   90.00
#
_symmetry.space_group_name_H-M   'P 1'
#
loop_
_entity.id
_entity.type
_entity.pdbx_description
1 polymer ?
#
loop_
_entity_poly.entity_id
_entity_poly.type
_entity_poly.pdbx_seq_one_letter_code
_entity_poly.pdbx_strand_id
1 'polypeptide(L)'
;MRQAEDHLRIANESAQIAAKSTVLETRLSRLDVANDHLAQLKSLAANYPRITITRLAQFELDIKKIEAEVREQAMLHPSQRDGLHDGWVYCAQLRFQTPLEFLRQHGNEQNDKTLCPDDLPCEYGSWLPKLKSFRAMGIEIDEPPHFMASPVGPIPRDGGDYLKFLIAIRTAAEAEGTIQQRRDAIEAQVARPQWAQFTAHPGHYVDQICDYFFPTFLSTVTALPRKTVTAMAEVAMDTPERIELASDEQLLKFKGIGPALLLKLRTRCAEITTHRNEPWLDLVHR
;
A
#
# COMPACT_ATOMS: atom_id res chain seq x y z
N MET A 1 -11.72 27.82 52.00
CA MET A 1 -13.02 27.26 51.55
C MET A 1 -13.31 27.62 50.10
N ARG A 2 -13.40 28.91 49.74
CA ARG A 2 -13.66 29.36 48.35
C ARG A 2 -12.81 28.66 47.27
N GLN A 3 -11.50 28.53 47.51
CA GLN A 3 -10.59 27.84 46.59
C GLN A 3 -10.93 26.34 46.40
N ALA A 4 -11.33 25.64 47.47
CA ALA A 4 -11.73 24.23 47.39
C ALA A 4 -13.07 24.05 46.66
N GLU A 5 -14.01 24.98 46.87
CA GLU A 5 -15.29 25.02 46.14
C GLU A 5 -15.08 25.27 44.64
N ASP A 6 -14.14 26.16 44.29
CA ASP A 6 -13.77 26.42 42.89
C ASP A 6 -13.14 25.19 42.23
N HIS A 7 -12.20 24.50 42.90
CA HIS A 7 -11.62 23.26 42.37
C HIS A 7 -12.67 22.16 42.20
N LEU A 8 -13.59 22.00 43.16
CA LEU A 8 -14.70 21.05 43.07
C LEU A 8 -15.62 21.36 41.88
N ARG A 9 -16.01 22.63 41.72
CA ARG A 9 -16.86 23.08 40.62
C ARG A 9 -16.21 22.78 39.27
N ILE A 10 -14.95 23.19 39.09
CA ILE A 10 -14.23 23.03 37.82
C ILE A 10 -14.02 21.54 37.49
N ALA A 11 -13.66 20.72 38.48
CA ALA A 11 -13.49 19.29 38.28
C ALA A 11 -14.81 18.62 37.84
N ASN A 12 -15.93 18.96 38.49
CA ASN A 12 -17.24 18.39 38.16
C ASN A 12 -17.75 18.86 36.79
N GLU A 13 -17.67 20.16 36.50
CA GLU A 13 -18.07 20.72 35.20
C GLU A 13 -17.24 20.13 34.06
N SER A 14 -15.92 20.01 34.24
CA SER A 14 -15.04 19.43 33.22
C SER A 14 -15.31 17.95 32.99
N ALA A 15 -15.52 17.15 34.05
CA ALA A 15 -15.90 15.75 33.92
C ALA A 15 -17.26 15.58 33.20
N GLN A 16 -18.23 16.45 33.48
CA GLN A 16 -19.53 16.42 32.78
C GLN A 16 -19.41 16.78 31.30
N ILE A 17 -18.57 17.76 30.95
CA ILE A 17 -18.31 18.11 29.55
C ILE A 17 -17.61 16.92 28.86
N ALA A 18 -16.63 16.28 29.50
CA ALA A 18 -15.95 15.11 28.95
C ALA A 18 -16.90 13.92 28.73
N ALA A 19 -17.90 13.74 29.61
CA ALA A 19 -18.89 12.68 29.48
C ALA A 19 -19.89 12.91 28.33
N LYS A 20 -20.21 14.17 28.02
CA LYS A 20 -21.28 14.53 27.05
C LYS A 20 -20.77 14.88 25.67
N SER A 21 -19.50 15.29 25.54
CA SER A 21 -18.93 15.72 24.27
C SER A 21 -18.80 14.54 23.29
N THR A 22 -19.13 14.77 22.03
CA THR A 22 -18.88 13.83 20.92
C THR A 22 -17.47 14.00 20.33
N VAL A 23 -16.80 15.12 20.61
CA VAL A 23 -15.47 15.45 20.08
C VAL A 23 -14.39 14.89 21.01
N LEU A 24 -13.61 13.92 20.53
CA LEU A 24 -12.57 13.22 21.31
C LEU A 24 -11.55 14.17 21.95
N GLU A 25 -11.05 15.15 21.19
CA GLU A 25 -10.07 16.12 21.69
C GLU A 25 -10.63 16.95 22.86
N THR A 26 -11.91 17.32 22.78
CA THR A 26 -12.61 18.00 23.87
C THR A 26 -12.77 17.08 25.07
N ARG A 27 -13.05 15.79 24.88
CA ARG A 27 -13.13 14.82 25.99
C ARG A 27 -11.78 14.69 26.71
N LEU A 28 -10.69 14.53 25.95
CA LEU A 28 -9.31 14.43 26.48
C LEU A 28 -8.92 15.68 27.28
N SER A 29 -9.03 16.86 26.67
CA SER A 29 -8.67 18.11 27.34
C SER A 29 -9.47 18.35 28.64
N ARG A 30 -10.76 17.97 28.65
CA ARG A 30 -11.61 18.15 29.83
C ARG A 30 -11.36 17.11 30.92
N LEU A 31 -10.91 15.91 30.56
CA LEU A 31 -10.42 14.92 31.53
C LEU A 31 -9.15 15.40 32.21
N ASP A 32 -8.20 15.97 31.46
CA ASP A 32 -6.96 16.53 32.04
C ASP A 32 -7.29 17.63 33.06
N VAL A 33 -8.16 18.58 32.68
CA VAL A 33 -8.61 19.65 33.59
C VAL A 33 -9.33 19.07 34.81
N ALA A 34 -10.16 18.04 34.64
CA ALA A 34 -10.86 17.41 35.76
C ALA A 34 -9.88 16.74 36.73
N ASN A 35 -8.89 16.01 36.21
CA ASN A 35 -7.87 15.32 37.00
C ASN A 35 -6.95 16.30 37.74
N ASP A 36 -6.51 17.37 37.09
CA ASP A 36 -5.66 18.40 37.69
C ASP A 36 -6.39 19.07 38.88
N HIS A 37 -7.63 19.50 38.67
CA HIS A 37 -8.41 20.14 39.74
C HIS A 37 -8.81 19.16 40.85
N LEU A 38 -9.01 17.89 40.54
CA LEU A 38 -9.22 16.84 41.54
C LEU A 38 -7.97 16.60 42.39
N ALA A 39 -6.78 16.61 41.78
CA ALA A 39 -5.50 16.50 42.50
C ALA A 39 -5.28 17.70 43.44
N GLN A 40 -5.58 18.91 42.98
CA GLN A 40 -5.53 20.12 43.81
C GLN A 40 -6.53 20.05 44.98
N LEU A 41 -7.76 19.58 44.73
CA LEU A 41 -8.77 19.41 45.77
C LEU A 41 -8.34 18.39 46.84
N LYS A 42 -7.72 17.27 46.45
CA LYS A 42 -7.17 16.28 47.38
C LYS A 42 -6.03 16.85 48.21
N SER A 43 -5.12 17.60 47.60
CA SER A 43 -4.03 18.29 48.30
C SER A 43 -4.57 19.26 49.35
N LEU A 44 -5.60 20.04 49.01
CA LEU A 44 -6.28 20.92 49.98
C LEU A 44 -6.96 20.12 51.10
N ALA A 45 -7.64 19.03 50.81
CA ALA A 45 -8.26 18.20 51.85
C ALA A 45 -7.24 17.54 52.79
N ALA A 46 -6.08 17.14 52.27
CA ALA A 46 -4.99 16.59 53.08
C ALA A 46 -4.36 17.63 54.00
N ASN A 47 -4.20 18.87 53.52
CA ASN A 47 -3.58 19.96 54.28
C ASN A 47 -4.53 20.64 55.26
N TYR A 48 -5.85 20.51 55.06
CA TYR A 48 -6.87 21.17 55.88
C TYR A 48 -7.90 20.14 56.40
N PRO A 49 -7.75 19.64 57.65
CA PRO A 49 -8.60 18.60 58.23
C PRO A 49 -10.11 18.94 58.30
N ARG A 50 -10.46 20.22 58.17
CA ARG A 50 -11.86 20.69 58.14
C ARG A 50 -12.55 20.45 56.80
N ILE A 51 -11.81 20.08 55.76
CA ILE A 51 -12.34 19.79 54.43
C ILE A 51 -12.48 18.27 54.31
N THR A 52 -13.71 17.79 54.12
CA THR A 52 -14.00 16.38 53.88
C THR A 52 -14.64 16.24 52.51
N ILE A 53 -14.00 15.46 51.62
CA ILE A 53 -14.55 15.17 50.30
C ILE A 53 -15.42 13.92 50.43
N THR A 54 -16.73 14.10 50.29
CA THR A 54 -17.67 12.98 50.26
C THR A 54 -17.76 12.43 48.83
N ARG A 55 -17.96 11.12 48.70
CA ARG A 55 -18.08 10.42 47.39
C ARG A 55 -16.87 10.51 46.44
N LEU A 56 -15.69 10.87 46.95
CA LEU A 56 -14.45 10.95 46.16
C LEU A 56 -14.20 9.67 45.33
N ALA A 57 -14.30 8.50 45.98
CA ALA A 57 -14.07 7.21 45.34
C ALA A 57 -15.04 6.94 44.17
N GLN A 58 -16.29 7.37 44.28
CA GLN A 58 -17.27 7.21 43.21
C GLN A 58 -16.93 8.13 42.03
N PHE A 59 -16.59 9.39 42.31
CA PHE A 59 -16.22 10.36 41.28
C PHE A 59 -14.97 9.94 40.51
N GLU A 60 -13.96 9.41 41.19
CA GLU A 60 -12.76 8.86 40.55
C GLU A 60 -13.07 7.65 39.67
N LEU A 61 -13.98 6.78 40.11
CA LEU A 61 -14.40 5.62 39.33
C LEU A 61 -15.16 6.05 38.07
N ASP A 62 -15.97 7.10 38.15
CA ASP A 62 -16.68 7.65 37.00
C ASP A 62 -15.72 8.31 36.00
N ILE A 63 -14.72 9.07 36.48
CA ILE A 63 -13.64 9.61 35.62
C ILE A 63 -12.90 8.47 34.91
N LYS A 64 -12.50 7.42 35.63
CA LYS A 64 -11.80 6.26 35.04
C LYS A 64 -12.59 5.55 33.95
N LYS A 65 -13.93 5.47 34.09
CA LYS A 65 -14.80 4.91 33.04
C LYS A 65 -14.75 5.77 31.78
N ILE A 66 -14.87 7.10 31.94
CA ILE A 66 -14.79 8.03 30.81
C ILE A 66 -13.39 7.96 30.17
N GLU A 67 -12.32 7.87 30.95
CA GLU A 67 -10.95 7.69 30.44
C GLU A 67 -10.80 6.39 29.63
N ALA A 68 -11.37 5.28 30.11
CA ALA A 68 -11.34 4.01 29.39
C ALA A 68 -12.08 4.11 28.04
N GLU A 69 -13.28 4.69 28.03
CA GLU A 69 -14.04 4.93 26.79
C GLU A 69 -13.28 5.83 25.80
N VAL A 70 -12.69 6.93 26.30
CA VAL A 70 -11.92 7.87 25.48
C VAL A 70 -10.68 7.19 24.91
N ARG A 71 -10.03 6.32 25.68
CA ARG A 71 -8.87 5.55 25.23
C ARG A 71 -9.25 4.57 24.12
N GLU A 72 -10.36 3.86 24.26
CA GLU A 72 -10.87 2.97 23.21
C GLU A 72 -11.20 3.77 21.94
N GLN A 73 -11.89 4.90 22.05
CA GLN A 73 -12.17 5.78 20.91
C GLN A 73 -10.90 6.37 20.27
N ALA A 74 -9.86 6.65 21.05
CA ALA A 74 -8.59 7.15 20.55
C ALA A 74 -7.84 6.10 19.71
N MET A 75 -8.05 4.81 19.97
CA MET A 75 -7.49 3.72 19.18
C MET A 75 -8.19 3.54 17.82
N LEU A 76 -9.39 4.09 17.67
CA LEU A 76 -10.10 4.08 16.39
C LEU A 76 -9.51 5.10 15.41
N HIS A 77 -9.44 4.72 14.14
CA HIS A 77 -9.18 5.59 12.99
C HIS A 77 -10.19 6.76 12.97
N PRO A 78 -9.82 7.99 12.55
CA PRO A 78 -10.73 9.14 12.55
C PRO A 78 -12.10 8.87 11.90
N SER A 79 -12.13 8.17 10.76
CA SER A 79 -13.39 7.81 10.07
C SER A 79 -14.32 6.90 10.89
N GLN A 80 -13.78 6.10 11.82
CA GLN A 80 -14.55 5.22 12.72
C GLN A 80 -15.24 6.01 13.83
N ARG A 81 -14.69 7.16 14.23
CA ARG A 81 -15.20 7.96 15.36
C ARG A 81 -16.52 8.67 15.03
N ASP A 82 -16.68 9.11 13.79
CA ASP A 82 -17.83 9.91 13.36
C ASP A 82 -19.03 9.05 12.92
N GLY A 83 -18.97 7.73 13.11
CA GLY A 83 -20.03 6.81 12.70
C GLY A 83 -20.21 6.69 11.18
N LEU A 84 -19.29 7.26 10.40
CA LEU A 84 -19.26 7.21 8.94
C LEU A 84 -18.60 5.93 8.42
N HIS A 85 -17.78 5.26 9.23
CA HIS A 85 -17.10 4.04 8.84
C HIS A 85 -18.05 2.86 8.63
N ASP A 86 -17.83 2.15 7.54
CA ASP A 86 -18.59 0.98 7.13
C ASP A 86 -17.67 -0.19 6.71
N GLY A 87 -16.54 -0.31 7.41
CA GLY A 87 -15.55 -1.38 7.19
C GLY A 87 -14.37 -0.92 6.34
N TRP A 88 -13.70 -1.87 5.71
CA TRP A 88 -12.49 -1.65 4.92
C TRP A 88 -12.67 -2.16 3.50
N VAL A 89 -11.97 -1.55 2.55
CA VAL A 89 -11.87 -2.02 1.17
C VAL A 89 -10.41 -2.07 0.74
N TYR A 90 -9.98 -3.19 0.17
CA TYR A 90 -8.62 -3.32 -0.31
C TYR A 90 -8.45 -2.60 -1.65
N CYS A 91 -7.48 -1.68 -1.70
CA CYS A 91 -7.14 -0.94 -2.90
C CYS A 91 -5.75 -1.38 -3.38
N ALA A 92 -5.73 -2.31 -4.33
CA ALA A 92 -4.50 -2.70 -5.02
C ALA A 92 -3.94 -1.52 -5.84
N GLN A 93 -2.62 -1.41 -5.90
CA GLN A 93 -1.95 -0.51 -6.84
C GLN A 93 -2.07 -1.09 -8.25
N LEU A 94 -2.72 -0.39 -9.17
CA LEU A 94 -2.98 -0.91 -10.52
C LEU A 94 -1.78 -0.66 -11.44
N ARG A 95 -0.76 -1.52 -11.32
CA ARG A 95 0.49 -1.47 -12.11
C ARG A 95 0.97 -2.88 -12.47
N PHE A 96 1.84 -3.00 -13.47
CA PHE A 96 2.46 -4.29 -13.81
C PHE A 96 3.30 -4.85 -12.66
N GLN A 97 3.82 -4.03 -11.75
CA GLN A 97 4.57 -4.46 -10.56
C GLN A 97 3.73 -5.29 -9.60
N THR A 98 2.42 -5.09 -9.57
CA THR A 98 1.53 -5.74 -8.60
C THR A 98 1.27 -7.19 -9.03
N PRO A 99 1.60 -8.18 -8.19
CA PRO A 99 1.35 -9.59 -8.51
C PRO A 99 -0.13 -9.89 -8.72
N LEU A 100 -0.41 -10.95 -9.49
CA LEU A 100 -1.78 -11.35 -9.84
C LEU A 100 -2.68 -11.55 -8.62
N GLU A 101 -2.15 -12.18 -7.57
CA GLU A 101 -2.91 -12.47 -6.36
C GLU A 101 -3.46 -11.20 -5.70
N PHE A 102 -2.67 -10.12 -5.63
CA PHE A 102 -3.09 -8.84 -5.04
C PHE A 102 -3.99 -8.04 -5.96
N LEU A 103 -3.79 -8.10 -7.28
CA LEU A 103 -4.72 -7.48 -8.24
C LEU A 103 -6.13 -8.08 -8.08
N ARG A 104 -6.24 -9.39 -7.85
CA ARG A 104 -7.52 -10.08 -7.63
C ARG A 104 -8.20 -9.71 -6.31
N GLN A 105 -7.45 -9.18 -5.34
CA GLN A 105 -8.02 -8.69 -4.07
C GLN A 105 -8.60 -7.28 -4.20
N HIS A 106 -8.33 -6.54 -5.30
CA HIS A 106 -8.81 -5.17 -5.44
C HIS A 106 -10.34 -5.09 -5.32
N GLY A 107 -10.83 -4.21 -4.46
CA GLY A 107 -12.25 -4.04 -4.19
C GLY A 107 -12.81 -5.02 -3.17
N ASN A 108 -12.03 -5.97 -2.64
CA ASN A 108 -12.49 -6.84 -1.56
C ASN A 108 -12.79 -6.03 -0.31
N GLU A 109 -13.90 -6.36 0.33
CA GLU A 109 -14.40 -5.62 1.49
C GLU A 109 -14.32 -6.47 2.76
N GLN A 110 -14.00 -5.82 3.88
CA GLN A 110 -14.13 -6.41 5.20
C GLN A 110 -15.05 -5.56 6.07
N ASN A 111 -16.04 -6.21 6.67
CA ASN A 111 -17.07 -5.53 7.46
C ASN A 111 -16.65 -5.26 8.91
N ASP A 112 -15.47 -5.73 9.34
CA ASP A 112 -14.96 -5.39 10.67
C ASP A 112 -14.71 -3.88 10.74
N LYS A 113 -15.46 -3.22 11.61
CA LYS A 113 -15.43 -1.76 11.74
C LYS A 113 -14.40 -1.28 12.74
N THR A 114 -13.65 -2.17 13.37
CA THR A 114 -12.76 -1.87 14.50
C THR A 114 -11.29 -1.97 14.12
N LEU A 115 -10.86 -3.10 13.55
CA LEU A 115 -9.45 -3.33 13.20
C LEU A 115 -9.26 -3.27 11.68
N CYS A 116 -8.21 -2.56 11.25
CA CYS A 116 -7.73 -2.65 9.88
C CYS A 116 -7.12 -4.04 9.67
N PRO A 117 -7.39 -4.72 8.55
CA PRO A 117 -6.72 -5.98 8.27
C PRO A 117 -5.24 -5.72 7.95
N ASP A 118 -4.34 -6.52 8.53
CA ASP A 118 -2.88 -6.40 8.37
C ASP A 118 -2.27 -7.57 7.54
N ASP A 119 -3.11 -8.25 6.76
CA ASP A 119 -2.77 -9.50 6.08
C ASP A 119 -2.05 -9.34 4.74
N LEU A 120 -1.98 -8.11 4.20
CA LEU A 120 -1.45 -7.86 2.85
C LEU A 120 -0.26 -6.88 2.86
N PRO A 121 0.79 -7.12 2.05
CA PRO A 121 1.93 -6.22 1.92
C PRO A 121 1.52 -4.83 1.41
N CYS A 122 1.97 -3.78 2.08
CA CYS A 122 1.65 -2.39 1.74
C CYS A 122 2.24 -1.93 0.39
N GLU A 123 3.22 -2.65 -0.14
CA GLU A 123 3.85 -2.37 -1.43
C GLU A 123 2.91 -2.60 -2.62
N TYR A 124 1.92 -3.50 -2.49
CA TYR A 124 1.02 -3.89 -3.57
C TYR A 124 -0.39 -3.29 -3.44
N GLY A 125 -0.70 -2.68 -2.31
CA GLY A 125 -1.99 -2.07 -2.04
C GLY A 125 -2.13 -1.72 -0.58
N SER A 126 -3.30 -1.23 -0.21
CA SER A 126 -3.61 -0.94 1.19
C SER A 126 -5.10 -1.07 1.43
N TRP A 127 -5.46 -1.49 2.63
CA TRP A 127 -6.82 -1.38 3.13
C TRP A 127 -7.16 0.08 3.36
N LEU A 128 -8.24 0.54 2.74
CA LEU A 128 -8.76 1.89 2.89
C LEU A 128 -10.07 1.85 3.67
N PRO A 129 -10.36 2.84 4.52
CA PRO A 129 -11.64 2.92 5.20
C PRO A 129 -12.77 3.04 4.17
N LYS A 130 -13.73 2.13 4.25
CA LYS A 130 -15.00 2.22 3.52
C LYS A 130 -15.94 3.12 4.34
N LEU A 131 -16.54 4.08 3.67
CA LEU A 131 -17.52 4.98 4.28
C LEU A 131 -18.93 4.53 3.90
N LYS A 132 -19.90 4.85 4.76
CA LYS A 132 -21.32 4.73 4.46
C LYS A 132 -21.65 5.56 3.21
N SER A 133 -22.53 5.02 2.38
CA SER A 133 -23.09 5.79 1.27
C SER A 133 -23.99 6.93 1.78
N PHE A 134 -24.21 7.95 0.95
CA PHE A 134 -25.16 9.04 1.17
C PHE A 134 -26.54 8.50 1.55
N ARG A 135 -27.04 7.49 0.82
CA ARG A 135 -28.32 6.86 1.13
C ARG A 135 -28.32 6.14 2.47
N ALA A 136 -27.23 5.45 2.85
CA ALA A 136 -27.09 4.84 4.17
C ALA A 136 -27.00 5.88 5.31
N MET A 137 -26.69 7.14 4.98
CA MET A 137 -26.77 8.28 5.88
C MET A 137 -28.13 9.00 5.83
N GLY A 138 -29.10 8.51 5.05
CA GLY A 138 -30.42 9.13 4.89
C GLY A 138 -30.45 10.30 3.90
N ILE A 139 -29.41 10.47 3.09
CA ILE A 139 -29.32 11.48 2.04
C ILE A 139 -29.71 10.82 0.71
N GLU A 140 -30.85 11.21 0.14
CA GLU A 140 -31.38 10.66 -1.11
C GLU A 140 -30.70 11.26 -2.35
N ILE A 141 -29.37 11.10 -2.44
CA ILE A 141 -28.55 11.54 -3.57
C ILE A 141 -27.66 10.37 -4.00
N ASP A 142 -27.40 10.27 -5.30
CA ASP A 142 -26.47 9.29 -5.85
C ASP A 142 -25.02 9.68 -5.57
N GLU A 143 -24.19 8.69 -5.26
CA GLU A 143 -22.76 8.90 -5.11
C GLU A 143 -22.15 9.36 -6.44
N PRO A 144 -21.31 10.41 -6.45
CA PRO A 144 -20.62 10.81 -7.66
C PRO A 144 -19.64 9.70 -8.11
N PRO A 145 -19.33 9.62 -9.41
CA PRO A 145 -18.32 8.68 -9.89
C PRO A 145 -16.96 9.01 -9.28
N HIS A 146 -16.32 7.99 -8.73
CA HIS A 146 -14.98 8.10 -8.15
C HIS A 146 -13.94 7.52 -9.10
N PHE A 147 -12.83 8.25 -9.22
CA PHE A 147 -11.69 7.85 -10.04
C PHE A 147 -10.45 7.65 -9.16
N MET A 148 -9.55 6.80 -9.63
CA MET A 148 -8.21 6.64 -9.06
C MET A 148 -7.14 6.90 -10.11
N ALA A 149 -5.96 7.30 -9.65
CA ALA A 149 -4.81 7.50 -10.52
C ALA A 149 -4.25 6.16 -11.01
N SER A 150 -3.81 6.11 -12.26
CA SER A 150 -3.13 4.95 -12.84
C SER A 150 -2.07 5.38 -13.85
N PRO A 151 -1.17 4.46 -14.29
CA PRO A 151 -0.22 4.73 -15.36
C PRO A 151 -0.84 5.13 -16.70
N VAL A 152 -2.12 4.82 -16.93
CA VAL A 152 -2.85 5.16 -18.17
C VAL A 152 -3.82 6.34 -17.99
N GLY A 153 -3.66 7.10 -16.89
CA GLY A 153 -4.52 8.22 -16.53
C GLY A 153 -5.60 7.85 -15.49
N PRO A 154 -6.61 8.72 -15.29
CA PRO A 154 -7.70 8.47 -14.36
C PRO A 154 -8.56 7.29 -14.83
N ILE A 155 -8.82 6.34 -13.93
CA ILE A 155 -9.67 5.18 -14.17
C ILE A 155 -10.74 5.07 -13.08
N PRO A 156 -11.85 4.35 -13.32
CA PRO A 156 -12.84 4.07 -12.28
C PRO A 156 -12.21 3.47 -11.02
N ARG A 157 -12.77 3.79 -9.84
CA ARG A 157 -12.24 3.35 -8.55
C ARG A 157 -12.23 1.84 -8.35
N ASP A 158 -13.10 1.10 -9.04
CA ASP A 158 -13.12 -0.37 -9.07
C ASP A 158 -12.05 -0.97 -10.02
N GLY A 159 -11.22 -0.11 -10.60
CA GLY A 159 -10.18 -0.46 -11.57
C GLY A 159 -10.66 -0.58 -13.01
N GLY A 160 -11.98 -0.63 -13.25
CA GLY A 160 -12.59 -0.71 -14.58
C GLY A 160 -11.97 -1.76 -15.51
N ASP A 161 -11.87 -1.43 -16.79
CA ASP A 161 -11.26 -2.32 -17.78
C ASP A 161 -9.73 -2.43 -17.65
N TYR A 162 -9.10 -1.46 -17.01
CA TYR A 162 -7.65 -1.48 -16.82
C TYR A 162 -7.21 -2.56 -15.82
N LEU A 163 -7.96 -2.75 -14.73
CA LEU A 163 -7.73 -3.87 -13.81
C LEU A 163 -7.85 -5.23 -14.54
N LYS A 164 -8.87 -5.40 -15.39
CA LYS A 164 -9.06 -6.61 -16.18
C LYS A 164 -7.89 -6.85 -17.14
N PHE A 165 -7.41 -5.79 -17.78
CA PHE A 165 -6.22 -5.83 -18.62
C PHE A 165 -4.98 -6.28 -17.82
N LEU A 166 -4.70 -5.66 -16.67
CA LEU A 166 -3.56 -6.05 -15.83
C LEU A 166 -3.65 -7.51 -15.35
N ILE A 167 -4.83 -7.96 -14.92
CA ILE A 167 -5.07 -9.36 -14.54
C ILE A 167 -4.79 -10.29 -15.72
N ALA A 168 -5.23 -9.95 -16.94
CA ALA A 168 -5.00 -10.78 -18.12
C ALA A 168 -3.50 -10.91 -18.45
N ILE A 169 -2.76 -9.80 -18.41
CA ILE A 169 -1.31 -9.79 -18.64
C ILE A 169 -0.57 -10.57 -17.53
N ARG A 170 -0.89 -10.31 -16.25
CA ARG A 170 -0.27 -11.03 -15.14
C ARG A 170 -0.59 -12.52 -15.14
N THR A 171 -1.81 -12.90 -15.54
CA THR A 171 -2.17 -14.32 -15.72
C THR A 171 -1.31 -14.99 -16.79
N ALA A 172 -0.99 -14.30 -17.89
CA ALA A 172 -0.09 -14.83 -18.92
C ALA A 172 1.37 -14.89 -18.46
N ALA A 173 1.84 -13.87 -17.73
CA ALA A 173 3.21 -13.79 -17.23
C ALA A 173 3.51 -14.81 -16.11
N GLU A 174 2.54 -15.02 -15.22
CA GLU A 174 2.65 -15.92 -14.05
C GLU A 174 2.17 -17.36 -14.35
N ALA A 175 1.81 -17.66 -15.61
CA ALA A 175 1.42 -19.02 -16.01
C ALA A 175 2.59 -20.01 -15.89
N GLU A 176 2.28 -21.30 -15.81
CA GLU A 176 3.30 -22.35 -15.97
C GLU A 176 3.74 -22.45 -17.45
N GLY A 177 5.03 -22.69 -17.69
CA GLY A 177 5.58 -22.90 -19.03
C GLY A 177 6.93 -22.24 -19.26
N THR A 178 7.45 -22.35 -20.49
CA THR A 178 8.71 -21.69 -20.88
C THR A 178 8.53 -20.17 -20.96
N ILE A 179 9.62 -19.41 -20.91
CA ILE A 179 9.56 -17.94 -21.06
C ILE A 179 8.93 -17.58 -22.42
N GLN A 180 9.28 -18.30 -23.48
CA GLN A 180 8.68 -18.10 -24.81
C GLN A 180 7.17 -18.26 -24.81
N GLN A 181 6.65 -19.36 -24.24
CA GLN A 181 5.21 -19.61 -24.19
C GLN A 181 4.46 -18.50 -23.45
N ARG A 182 5.05 -17.97 -22.37
CA ARG A 182 4.48 -16.86 -21.60
C ARG A 182 4.53 -15.53 -22.35
N ARG A 183 5.63 -15.26 -23.06
CA ARG A 183 5.73 -14.10 -23.97
C ARG A 183 4.67 -14.17 -25.07
N ASP A 184 4.53 -15.31 -25.74
CA ASP A 184 3.51 -15.52 -26.78
C ASP A 184 2.08 -15.32 -26.21
N ALA A 185 1.84 -15.77 -24.98
CA ALA A 185 0.57 -15.55 -24.29
C ALA A 185 0.32 -14.06 -23.99
N ILE A 186 1.33 -13.31 -23.56
CA ILE A 186 1.23 -11.85 -23.38
C ILE A 186 0.93 -11.16 -24.71
N GLU A 187 1.66 -11.52 -25.78
CA GLU A 187 1.44 -10.98 -27.13
C GLU A 187 0.00 -11.24 -27.60
N ALA A 188 -0.50 -12.46 -27.39
CA ALA A 188 -1.87 -12.83 -27.71
C ALA A 188 -2.93 -12.07 -26.89
N GLN A 189 -2.63 -11.71 -25.63
CA GLN A 189 -3.52 -10.83 -24.85
C GLN A 189 -3.50 -9.41 -25.41
N VAL A 190 -2.31 -8.82 -25.60
CA VAL A 190 -2.13 -7.46 -26.09
C VAL A 190 -2.77 -7.25 -27.47
N ALA A 191 -2.74 -8.27 -28.33
CA ALA A 191 -3.37 -8.22 -29.66
C ALA A 191 -4.92 -8.16 -29.62
N ARG A 192 -5.57 -8.37 -28.46
CA ARG A 192 -7.03 -8.35 -28.36
C ARG A 192 -7.58 -6.92 -28.54
N PRO A 193 -8.56 -6.69 -29.44
CA PRO A 193 -9.08 -5.35 -29.72
C PRO A 193 -9.63 -4.60 -28.49
N GLN A 194 -10.18 -5.33 -27.51
CA GLN A 194 -10.68 -4.75 -26.27
C GLN A 194 -9.62 -3.99 -25.45
N TRP A 195 -8.33 -4.31 -25.65
CA TRP A 195 -7.21 -3.69 -24.96
C TRP A 195 -6.53 -2.57 -25.76
N ALA A 196 -6.99 -2.29 -26.98
CA ALA A 196 -6.37 -1.32 -27.88
C ALA A 196 -6.19 0.07 -27.25
N GLN A 197 -7.11 0.47 -26.37
CA GLN A 197 -7.03 1.74 -25.64
C GLN A 197 -5.84 1.84 -24.68
N PHE A 198 -5.37 0.71 -24.12
CA PHE A 198 -4.24 0.67 -23.21
C PHE A 198 -2.92 0.46 -23.96
N THR A 199 -2.94 -0.36 -25.00
CA THR A 199 -1.74 -0.76 -25.75
C THR A 199 -1.19 0.34 -26.65
N ALA A 200 -1.94 1.44 -26.82
CA ALA A 200 -1.46 2.68 -27.45
C ALA A 200 -0.71 3.60 -26.46
N HIS A 201 -0.69 3.28 -25.17
CA HIS A 201 -0.05 4.08 -24.15
C HIS A 201 1.45 3.77 -24.04
N PRO A 202 2.33 4.78 -23.90
CA PRO A 202 3.74 4.54 -23.58
C PRO A 202 3.89 3.73 -22.29
N GLY A 203 4.70 2.68 -22.32
CA GLY A 203 4.85 1.72 -21.22
C GLY A 203 3.98 0.46 -21.37
N HIS A 204 3.08 0.43 -22.35
CA HIS A 204 2.10 -0.64 -22.56
C HIS A 204 2.17 -1.25 -23.97
N TYR A 205 3.22 -0.93 -24.72
CA TYR A 205 3.53 -1.64 -25.96
C TYR A 205 3.93 -3.08 -25.63
N VAL A 206 3.65 -4.00 -26.57
CA VAL A 206 3.87 -5.42 -26.36
C VAL A 206 5.32 -5.76 -26.02
N ASP A 207 6.27 -5.14 -26.71
CA ASP A 207 7.70 -5.27 -26.48
C ASP A 207 8.10 -4.76 -25.09
N GLN A 208 7.52 -3.64 -24.64
CA GLN A 208 7.77 -3.08 -23.31
C GLN A 208 7.20 -3.94 -22.19
N ILE A 209 6.02 -4.52 -22.38
CA ILE A 209 5.41 -5.44 -21.41
C ILE A 209 6.22 -6.73 -21.34
N CYS A 210 6.60 -7.30 -22.49
CA CYS A 210 7.45 -8.49 -22.53
C CYS A 210 8.83 -8.22 -21.94
N ASP A 211 9.48 -7.09 -22.26
CA ASP A 211 10.78 -6.71 -21.70
C ASP A 211 10.70 -6.35 -20.22
N TYR A 212 9.53 -5.92 -19.75
CA TYR A 212 9.28 -5.82 -18.32
C TYR A 212 9.43 -7.23 -17.72
N PHE A 213 8.52 -8.17 -17.98
CA PHE A 213 8.55 -9.47 -17.30
C PHE A 213 9.75 -10.36 -17.66
N PHE A 214 10.19 -10.29 -18.91
CA PHE A 214 11.14 -11.19 -19.54
C PHE A 214 12.22 -10.45 -20.35
N PRO A 215 13.02 -9.56 -19.72
CA PRO A 215 14.04 -8.83 -20.44
C PRO A 215 15.09 -9.79 -20.99
N THR A 216 15.69 -9.41 -22.12
CA THR A 216 16.90 -10.08 -22.59
C THR A 216 18.01 -9.99 -21.55
N PHE A 217 18.82 -11.04 -21.37
CA PHE A 217 19.95 -11.02 -20.45
C PHE A 217 20.84 -9.80 -20.67
N LEU A 218 21.19 -9.53 -21.94
CA LEU A 218 22.06 -8.42 -22.33
C LEU A 218 21.50 -7.04 -21.94
N SER A 219 20.18 -6.83 -21.96
CA SER A 219 19.59 -5.55 -21.54
C SER A 219 19.68 -5.31 -20.04
N THR A 220 19.96 -6.35 -19.23
CA THR A 220 20.17 -6.21 -17.78
C THR A 220 21.61 -5.85 -17.40
N VAL A 221 22.55 -5.89 -18.36
CA VAL A 221 23.95 -5.55 -18.11
C VAL A 221 24.12 -4.02 -18.13
N THR A 222 24.40 -3.44 -16.97
CA THR A 222 24.51 -1.98 -16.83
C THR A 222 25.61 -1.40 -17.73
N ALA A 223 25.27 -0.33 -18.45
CA ALA A 223 26.16 0.40 -19.36
C ALA A 223 26.60 -0.36 -20.63
N LEU A 224 25.96 -1.48 -20.96
CA LEU A 224 26.16 -2.14 -22.25
C LEU A 224 25.47 -1.33 -23.37
N PRO A 225 26.20 -0.85 -24.40
CA PRO A 225 25.60 -0.04 -25.45
C PRO A 225 24.58 -0.84 -26.28
N ARG A 226 23.44 -0.23 -26.62
CA ARG A 226 22.37 -0.89 -27.39
C ARG A 226 22.88 -1.50 -28.72
N LYS A 227 23.79 -0.81 -29.42
CA LYS A 227 24.41 -1.32 -30.65
C LYS A 227 25.21 -2.61 -30.42
N THR A 228 25.86 -2.72 -29.26
CA THR A 228 26.62 -3.90 -28.85
C THR A 228 25.67 -5.06 -28.52
N VAL A 229 24.57 -4.78 -27.81
CA VAL A 229 23.51 -5.77 -27.53
C VAL A 229 22.99 -6.39 -28.83
N THR A 230 22.63 -5.56 -29.82
CA THR A 230 22.15 -6.04 -31.12
C THR A 230 23.21 -6.89 -31.84
N ALA A 231 24.46 -6.43 -31.91
CA ALA A 231 25.53 -7.16 -32.58
C ALA A 231 25.84 -8.52 -31.92
N MET A 232 25.76 -8.60 -30.58
CA MET A 232 25.93 -9.85 -29.84
C MET A 232 24.76 -10.83 -30.10
N ALA A 233 23.53 -10.32 -30.12
CA ALA A 233 22.35 -11.12 -30.44
C ALA A 233 22.38 -11.68 -31.87
N GLU A 234 22.84 -10.90 -32.86
CA GLU A 234 22.96 -11.34 -34.26
C GLU A 234 23.88 -12.55 -34.45
N VAL A 235 24.87 -12.72 -33.58
CA VAL A 235 25.80 -13.87 -33.60
C VAL A 235 25.49 -14.90 -32.51
N ALA A 236 24.27 -14.86 -31.97
CA ALA A 236 23.79 -15.79 -30.94
C ALA A 236 24.63 -15.81 -29.65
N MET A 237 25.30 -14.70 -29.34
CA MET A 237 26.09 -14.49 -28.11
C MET A 237 25.26 -13.69 -27.09
N ASP A 238 24.08 -14.21 -26.76
CA ASP A 238 23.00 -13.51 -26.06
C ASP A 238 22.52 -14.21 -24.78
N THR A 239 23.08 -15.36 -24.46
CA THR A 239 22.75 -16.14 -23.27
C THR A 239 23.90 -16.15 -22.27
N PRO A 240 23.63 -16.20 -20.95
CA PRO A 240 24.67 -16.30 -19.93
C PRO A 240 25.68 -17.43 -20.19
N GLU A 241 25.21 -18.62 -20.58
CA GLU A 241 26.05 -19.78 -20.84
C GLU A 241 27.00 -19.59 -22.03
N ARG A 242 26.48 -19.10 -23.17
CA ARG A 242 27.33 -18.88 -24.35
C ARG A 242 28.36 -17.77 -24.12
N ILE A 243 27.97 -16.73 -23.38
CA ILE A 243 28.87 -15.64 -23.02
C ILE A 243 29.94 -16.13 -22.05
N GLU A 244 29.59 -16.99 -21.09
CA GLU A 244 30.56 -17.61 -20.19
C GLU A 244 31.59 -18.47 -20.93
N LEU A 245 31.15 -19.27 -21.91
CA LEU A 245 32.03 -20.13 -22.71
C LEU A 245 32.89 -19.36 -23.73
N ALA A 246 32.48 -18.17 -24.14
CA ALA A 246 33.26 -17.33 -25.06
C ALA A 246 34.59 -16.90 -24.43
N SER A 247 35.65 -16.77 -25.23
CA SER A 247 36.92 -16.22 -24.75
C SER A 247 36.84 -14.69 -24.60
N ASP A 248 37.68 -14.13 -23.73
CA ASP A 248 37.77 -12.68 -23.57
C ASP A 248 38.15 -11.97 -24.87
N GLU A 249 39.00 -12.60 -25.70
CA GLU A 249 39.36 -12.10 -27.03
C GLU A 249 38.15 -12.02 -27.98
N GLN A 250 37.20 -12.95 -27.88
CA GLN A 250 35.98 -12.91 -28.69
C GLN A 250 35.07 -11.77 -28.22
N LEU A 251 34.90 -11.60 -26.91
CA LEU A 251 34.04 -10.56 -26.34
C LEU A 251 34.59 -9.15 -26.55
N LEU A 252 35.92 -8.97 -26.49
CA LEU A 252 36.57 -7.67 -26.73
C LEU A 252 36.53 -7.22 -28.20
N LYS A 253 36.19 -8.09 -29.15
CA LYS A 253 35.98 -7.70 -30.56
C LYS A 253 34.72 -6.88 -30.75
N PHE A 254 33.74 -6.99 -29.86
CA PHE A 254 32.52 -6.19 -29.96
C PHE A 254 32.82 -4.73 -29.60
N LYS A 255 32.53 -3.83 -30.54
CA LYS A 255 32.66 -2.39 -30.32
C LYS A 255 31.83 -1.97 -29.11
N GLY A 256 32.48 -1.35 -28.13
CA GLY A 256 31.86 -0.90 -26.89
C GLY A 256 32.13 -1.80 -25.68
N ILE A 257 32.74 -2.97 -25.86
CA ILE A 257 33.20 -3.84 -24.76
C ILE A 257 34.67 -3.59 -24.50
N GLY A 258 34.98 -2.93 -23.39
CA GLY A 258 36.33 -2.84 -22.83
C GLY A 258 36.50 -3.72 -21.59
N PRO A 259 37.71 -3.79 -21.00
CA PRO A 259 38.01 -4.68 -19.86
C PRO A 259 37.05 -4.51 -18.66
N ALA A 260 36.69 -3.26 -18.34
CA ALA A 260 35.77 -2.98 -17.23
C ALA A 260 34.33 -3.47 -17.50
N LEU A 261 33.85 -3.32 -18.74
CA LEU A 261 32.51 -3.77 -19.11
C LEU A 261 32.47 -5.30 -19.28
N LEU A 262 33.54 -5.89 -19.78
CA LEU A 262 33.73 -7.33 -19.83
C LEU A 262 33.63 -7.93 -18.42
N LEU A 263 34.31 -7.34 -17.43
CA LEU A 263 34.20 -7.79 -16.04
C LEU A 263 32.74 -7.75 -15.56
N LYS A 264 32.02 -6.64 -15.79
CA LYS A 264 30.59 -6.52 -15.42
C LYS A 264 29.73 -7.58 -16.12
N LEU A 265 29.98 -7.84 -17.39
CA LEU A 265 29.28 -8.87 -18.17
C LEU A 265 29.50 -10.26 -17.56
N ARG A 266 30.75 -10.61 -17.22
CA ARG A 266 31.11 -11.87 -16.56
C ARG A 266 30.48 -12.00 -15.18
N THR A 267 30.56 -10.94 -14.36
CA THR A 267 29.90 -10.90 -13.04
C THR A 267 28.40 -11.13 -13.19
N ARG A 268 27.76 -10.45 -14.14
CA ARG A 268 26.32 -10.62 -14.38
C ARG A 268 25.98 -12.03 -14.85
N CYS A 269 26.82 -12.67 -15.68
CA CYS A 269 26.63 -14.08 -16.07
C CYS A 269 26.70 -15.04 -14.87
N ALA A 270 27.55 -14.75 -13.88
CA ALA A 270 27.72 -15.58 -12.67
C ALA A 270 26.56 -15.40 -11.67
N GLU A 271 25.91 -14.23 -11.64
CA GLU A 271 24.72 -13.97 -10.82
C GLU A 271 23.49 -14.76 -11.29
N ILE A 272 23.40 -15.05 -12.60
CA ILE A 272 22.28 -15.82 -13.16
C ILE A 272 22.54 -17.31 -12.96
N THR A 273 21.76 -17.96 -12.09
CA THR A 273 21.93 -19.37 -11.73
C THR A 273 20.92 -20.31 -12.41
N THR A 274 19.81 -19.78 -12.92
CA THR A 274 18.71 -20.54 -13.56
C THR A 274 18.50 -20.08 -15.01
N HIS A 275 18.01 -20.98 -15.88
CA HIS A 275 17.69 -20.68 -17.29
C HIS A 275 18.84 -20.02 -18.09
N ARG A 276 20.09 -20.39 -17.79
CA ARG A 276 21.32 -19.76 -18.35
C ARG A 276 21.52 -19.98 -19.85
N ASN A 277 20.79 -20.94 -20.43
CA ASN A 277 20.78 -21.28 -21.84
C ASN A 277 19.72 -20.49 -22.64
N GLU A 278 18.88 -19.70 -21.96
CA GLU A 278 17.86 -18.86 -22.59
C GLU A 278 18.35 -17.40 -22.71
N PRO A 279 17.93 -16.68 -23.76
CA PRO A 279 18.32 -15.28 -23.96
C PRO A 279 17.52 -14.33 -23.06
N TRP A 280 16.43 -14.79 -22.45
CA TRP A 280 15.56 -14.01 -21.57
C TRP A 280 15.70 -14.45 -20.13
N LEU A 281 15.50 -13.51 -19.21
CA LEU A 281 15.48 -13.77 -17.78
C LEU A 281 14.03 -13.76 -17.28
N ASP A 282 13.71 -14.67 -16.37
CA ASP A 282 12.41 -14.66 -15.70
C ASP A 282 12.43 -13.69 -14.52
N LEU A 283 11.78 -12.55 -14.68
CA LEU A 283 11.71 -11.47 -13.69
C LEU A 283 10.27 -11.15 -13.28
N VAL A 284 9.39 -12.15 -13.28
CA VAL A 284 7.97 -11.97 -12.93
C VAL A 284 7.75 -11.62 -11.45
N HIS A 285 8.61 -12.13 -10.55
CA HIS A 285 8.51 -12.00 -9.08
C HIS A 285 9.60 -11.13 -8.44
N ARG A 286 10.25 -10.27 -9.23
CA ARG A 286 11.31 -9.36 -8.75
C ARG A 286 10.79 -8.21 -7.87
#